data_AF-A0A2H0AD37-F1
#
_entry.id   AF-A0A2H0AD37-F1
#
_cell.length_a   1.000
_cell.length_b   1.000
_cell.length_c   1.000
_cell.angle_alpha   90.00
_cell.angle_beta   90.00
_cell.angle_gamma   90.00
#
_symmetry.space_group_name_H-M   'P 1'
#
loop_
_entity.id
_entity.type
_entity.pdbx_description
1 polymer ?
#
loop_
_entity_poly.entity_id
_entity_poly.type
_entity_poly.pdbx_seq_one_letter_code
_entity_poly.pdbx_strand_id
1 'polypeptide(L)'
;MIRKISCGYVGGALGALVDSIDVWVLGKLGVLALLGVGLKPEFTAGWLYPRLVWGGLWGLLLVLPFLKNRVLPRGMLMSLAPTAMVWFVMFPGMGKGMLGLGFGLLTPLVVLLLNFIWGMVAALWYRSGTR
;
A
#
# COMPACT_ATOMS: atom_id res chain seq x y z
N MET A 1 -9.13 17.44 -16.12
CA MET A 1 -8.37 16.17 -16.10
C MET A 1 -7.19 16.23 -15.13
N ILE A 2 -6.37 17.29 -15.17
CA ILE A 2 -5.24 17.54 -14.26
C ILE A 2 -5.62 17.37 -12.77
N ARG A 3 -6.74 17.96 -12.32
CA ARG A 3 -7.23 17.82 -10.94
C ARG A 3 -7.36 16.36 -10.49
N LYS A 4 -7.95 15.50 -11.32
CA LYS A 4 -8.15 14.07 -11.01
C LYS A 4 -6.82 13.33 -10.91
N ILE A 5 -5.90 13.60 -11.83
CA ILE A 5 -4.56 12.99 -11.84
C ILE A 5 -3.78 13.40 -10.59
N SER A 6 -3.76 14.70 -10.29
CA SER A 6 -3.12 15.24 -9.08
C SER A 6 -3.72 14.64 -7.80
N CYS A 7 -5.05 14.59 -7.69
CA CYS A 7 -5.72 13.98 -6.53
C CYS A 7 -5.44 12.48 -6.42
N GLY A 8 -5.30 11.76 -7.55
CA GLY A 8 -4.94 10.35 -7.56
C GLY A 8 -3.52 10.11 -7.05
N TYR A 9 -2.57 10.89 -7.56
CA TYR A 9 -1.18 10.80 -7.13
C TYR A 9 -1.01 11.19 -5.65
N VAL A 10 -1.53 12.34 -5.23
CA VAL A 10 -1.42 12.78 -3.83
C VAL A 10 -2.16 11.82 -2.90
N GLY A 11 -3.33 11.31 -3.30
CA GLY A 11 -4.05 10.30 -2.53
C GLY A 11 -3.24 9.01 -2.36
N GLY A 12 -2.61 8.52 -3.43
CA GLY A 12 -1.73 7.36 -3.37
C GLY A 12 -0.48 7.57 -2.51
N ALA A 13 0.13 8.75 -2.58
CA ALA A 13 1.27 9.11 -1.74
C ALA A 13 0.90 9.20 -0.26
N LEU A 14 -0.24 9.81 0.07
CA LEU A 14 -0.78 9.85 1.43
C LEU A 14 -1.14 8.45 1.94
N GLY A 15 -1.77 7.63 1.11
CA GLY A 15 -2.02 6.23 1.44
C GLY A 15 -0.71 5.49 1.77
N ALA A 16 0.37 5.76 1.01
CA ALA A 16 1.65 5.10 1.24
C ALA A 16 2.36 5.62 2.48
N LEU A 17 2.14 6.88 2.86
CA LEU A 17 2.60 7.40 4.12
C LEU A 17 1.93 6.66 5.29
N VAL A 18 0.60 6.51 5.24
CA VAL A 18 -0.17 5.78 6.27
C VAL A 18 0.28 4.33 6.35
N ASP A 19 0.34 3.61 5.22
CA ASP A 19 0.85 2.22 5.14
C ASP A 19 2.26 2.08 5.74
N SER A 20 3.14 3.04 5.44
CA SER A 20 4.52 3.01 5.93
C SER A 20 4.60 3.25 7.43
N ILE A 21 3.75 4.13 7.97
CA ILE A 21 3.65 4.36 9.43
C ILE A 21 3.08 3.10 10.09
N ASP A 22 2.00 2.52 9.56
CA ASP A 22 1.35 1.33 10.11
C ASP A 22 2.34 0.16 10.20
N VAL A 23 3.04 -0.14 9.10
CA VAL A 23 3.98 -1.27 9.07
C VAL A 23 5.17 -1.04 10.01
N TRP A 24 5.63 0.20 10.16
CA TRP A 24 6.71 0.55 11.08
C TRP A 24 6.27 0.44 12.54
N VAL A 25 5.08 0.96 12.88
CA VAL A 25 4.53 0.86 14.24
C VAL A 25 4.30 -0.60 14.61
N LEU A 26 3.70 -1.42 13.72
CA LEU A 26 3.51 -2.85 13.95
C LEU A 26 4.84 -3.59 14.14
N GLY A 27 5.88 -3.21 13.39
CA GLY A 27 7.23 -3.75 13.56
C GLY A 27 7.85 -3.36 14.90
N LYS A 28 7.72 -2.09 15.32
CA LYS A 28 8.27 -1.57 16.58
C LYS A 28 7.56 -2.14 17.81
N LEU A 29 6.24 -2.33 17.74
CA LEU A 29 5.44 -2.93 18.81
C LEU A 29 5.62 -4.46 18.89
N GLY A 30 6.34 -5.07 17.95
CA GLY A 30 6.55 -6.52 17.91
C GLY A 30 5.33 -7.33 17.44
N VAL A 31 4.26 -6.68 16.99
CA VAL A 31 3.04 -7.36 16.49
C VAL A 31 3.38 -8.25 15.29
N LEU A 32 4.23 -7.78 14.38
CA LEU A 32 4.68 -8.58 13.24
C LEU A 32 5.45 -9.83 13.71
N ALA A 33 6.28 -9.70 14.75
CA ALA A 33 7.01 -10.82 15.34
C ALA A 33 6.07 -11.82 16.03
N LEU A 34 5.04 -11.35 16.74
CA LEU A 34 4.01 -12.20 17.34
C LEU A 34 3.22 -13.00 16.29
N LEU A 35 3.03 -12.44 15.10
CA LEU A 35 2.43 -13.11 13.95
C LEU A 35 3.41 -14.02 13.18
N GLY A 36 4.65 -14.16 13.66
CA GLY A 36 5.70 -14.92 12.97
C GLY A 36 6.17 -14.28 11.66
N VAL A 37 5.97 -12.97 11.49
CA VAL A 37 6.34 -12.20 10.31
C VAL A 37 7.63 -11.40 10.57
N GLY A 38 8.70 -11.73 9.85
CA GLY A 38 10.03 -11.13 9.96
C GLY A 38 10.20 -9.77 9.26
N LEU A 39 9.11 -9.03 9.01
CA LEU A 39 9.17 -7.69 8.44
C LEU A 39 9.60 -6.69 9.52
N LYS A 40 10.82 -6.18 9.40
CA LYS A 40 11.37 -5.14 10.29
C LYS A 40 11.92 -3.97 9.47
N PRO A 41 11.04 -3.08 8.98
CA PRO A 41 11.51 -1.90 8.27
C PRO A 41 12.10 -0.87 9.22
N GLU A 42 13.19 -0.25 8.80
CA GLU A 42 13.73 0.94 9.46
C GLU A 42 13.08 2.20 8.86
N PHE A 43 12.56 3.08 9.70
CA PHE A 43 11.90 4.30 9.26
C PHE A 43 12.92 5.37 8.86
N THR A 44 13.58 5.13 7.73
CA THR A 44 14.57 6.03 7.15
C THR A 44 14.00 6.73 5.91
N ALA A 45 14.55 7.89 5.57
CA ALA A 45 14.15 8.62 4.36
C ALA A 45 14.36 7.78 3.08
N GLY A 46 15.45 7.01 3.03
CA GLY A 46 15.77 6.12 1.90
C GLY A 46 14.76 4.98 1.71
N TRP A 47 14.13 4.50 2.78
CA TRP A 47 13.07 3.50 2.72
C TRP A 47 11.70 4.13 2.43
N LEU A 48 11.40 5.28 3.04
CA LEU A 48 10.09 5.94 2.93
C LEU A 48 9.88 6.59 1.56
N TYR A 49 10.89 7.31 1.03
CA TYR A 49 10.73 8.11 -0.18
C TYR A 49 10.31 7.28 -1.40
N PRO A 50 10.93 6.14 -1.72
CA PRO A 50 10.47 5.29 -2.83
C PRO A 50 9.04 4.79 -2.64
N ARG A 51 8.62 4.46 -1.41
CA ARG A 51 7.26 4.00 -1.11
C ARG A 51 6.23 5.08 -1.39
N LEU A 52 6.52 6.34 -1.05
CA LEU A 52 5.64 7.46 -1.34
C LEU A 52 5.48 7.68 -2.86
N VAL A 53 6.58 7.62 -3.61
CA VAL A 53 6.56 7.78 -5.07
C VAL A 53 5.77 6.66 -5.73
N TRP A 54 6.07 5.40 -5.40
CA TRP A 54 5.34 4.24 -5.93
C TRP A 54 3.88 4.25 -5.51
N GLY A 55 3.60 4.60 -4.25
CA GLY A 55 2.24 4.79 -3.76
C GLY A 55 1.47 5.81 -4.59
N GLY A 56 2.09 6.96 -4.90
CA GLY A 56 1.49 7.96 -5.76
C GLY A 56 1.19 7.44 -7.17
N LEU A 57 2.14 6.71 -7.77
CA LEU A 57 1.95 6.11 -9.10
C LEU A 57 0.79 5.10 -9.11
N TRP A 58 0.70 4.22 -8.11
CA TRP A 58 -0.42 3.28 -7.98
C TRP A 58 -1.75 3.99 -7.69
N GLY A 59 -1.71 5.13 -7.01
CA GLY A 59 -2.89 5.99 -6.78
C GLY A 59 -3.53 6.50 -8.07
N LEU A 60 -2.78 6.57 -9.19
CA LEU A 60 -3.33 6.97 -10.49
C LEU A 60 -4.38 5.97 -11.02
N LEU A 61 -4.38 4.72 -10.56
CA LEU A 61 -5.44 3.75 -10.89
C LEU A 61 -6.84 4.23 -10.45
N LEU A 62 -6.92 5.10 -9.44
CA LEU A 62 -8.17 5.73 -9.01
C LEU A 62 -8.74 6.71 -10.04
N VAL A 63 -8.02 7.07 -11.10
CA VAL A 63 -8.57 7.83 -12.22
C VAL A 63 -9.48 6.96 -13.10
N LEU A 64 -9.24 5.64 -13.13
CA LEU A 64 -10.01 4.70 -13.94
C LEU A 64 -11.48 4.65 -13.52
N PRO A 65 -12.43 4.47 -14.46
CA PRO A 65 -13.86 4.63 -14.21
C PRO A 65 -14.53 3.46 -13.46
N PHE A 66 -13.80 2.68 -12.66
CA PHE A 66 -14.33 1.55 -11.89
C PHE A 66 -14.89 1.96 -10.53
N LEU A 67 -15.97 1.31 -10.09
CA LEU A 67 -16.58 1.45 -8.76
C LEU A 67 -16.80 2.90 -8.28
N LYS A 68 -17.15 3.83 -9.18
CA LYS A 68 -17.27 5.28 -8.89
C LYS A 68 -18.18 5.60 -7.69
N ASN A 69 -19.21 4.78 -7.46
CA ASN A 69 -20.18 4.98 -6.39
C ASN A 69 -19.76 4.38 -5.04
N ARG A 70 -18.71 3.54 -5.00
CA ARG A 70 -18.26 2.79 -3.81
C ARG A 70 -16.80 3.09 -3.49
N VAL A 71 -16.57 4.12 -2.67
CA VAL A 71 -15.23 4.69 -2.44
C VAL A 71 -14.26 3.72 -1.78
N LEU A 72 -14.65 3.09 -0.66
CA LEU A 72 -13.76 2.15 0.04
C LEU A 72 -13.49 0.89 -0.78
N PRO A 73 -14.50 0.20 -1.35
CA PRO A 73 -14.25 -0.96 -2.20
C PRO A 73 -13.43 -0.62 -3.46
N ARG A 74 -13.57 0.60 -3.99
CA ARG A 74 -12.74 1.08 -5.09
C ARG A 74 -11.27 1.16 -4.68
N GLY A 75 -10.98 1.74 -3.51
CA GLY A 75 -9.63 1.79 -2.95
C GLY A 75 -9.02 0.41 -2.75
N MET A 76 -9.77 -0.49 -2.09
CA MET A 76 -9.32 -1.88 -1.86
C MET A 76 -9.08 -2.62 -3.18
N LEU A 77 -9.94 -2.46 -4.18
CA LEU A 77 -9.75 -3.04 -5.50
C LEU A 77 -8.46 -2.53 -6.16
N MET A 78 -8.22 -1.20 -6.14
CA MET A 78 -7.01 -0.62 -6.74
C MET A 78 -5.74 -1.05 -6.00
N SER A 79 -5.83 -1.34 -4.70
CA SER A 79 -4.70 -1.82 -3.90
C SER A 79 -4.27 -3.26 -4.16
N LEU A 80 -5.08 -4.04 -4.88
CA LEU A 80 -4.68 -5.38 -5.32
C LEU A 80 -3.52 -5.33 -6.31
N ALA A 81 -3.41 -4.26 -7.10
CA ALA A 81 -2.30 -4.08 -8.05
C ALA A 81 -0.93 -3.91 -7.34
N PRO A 82 -0.74 -2.96 -6.39
CA PRO A 82 0.48 -2.90 -5.61
C PRO A 82 0.70 -4.16 -4.75
N THR A 83 -0.36 -4.79 -4.23
CA THR A 83 -0.25 -6.06 -3.49
C THR A 83 0.36 -7.16 -4.36
N ALA A 84 -0.13 -7.33 -5.59
CA ALA A 84 0.41 -8.30 -6.54
C ALA A 84 1.88 -7.99 -6.89
N MET A 85 2.22 -6.72 -7.11
CA MET A 85 3.61 -6.32 -7.35
C MET A 85 4.52 -6.70 -6.17
N VAL A 86 4.08 -6.47 -4.93
CA VAL A 86 4.86 -6.84 -3.75
C VAL A 86 5.07 -8.35 -3.66
N TRP A 87 4.00 -9.12 -3.85
CA TRP A 87 4.04 -10.58 -3.76
C TRP A 87 4.85 -11.29 -4.84
N PHE A 88 4.78 -10.80 -6.08
CA PHE A 88 5.32 -11.50 -7.24
C PHE A 88 6.59 -10.85 -7.81
N VAL A 89 6.90 -9.61 -7.45
CA VAL A 89 8.09 -8.90 -7.95
C VAL A 89 9.03 -8.54 -6.80
N MET A 90 8.55 -7.80 -5.80
CA MET A 90 9.44 -7.29 -4.75
C MET A 90 9.94 -8.41 -3.82
N PHE A 91 9.07 -9.25 -3.30
CA PHE A 91 9.49 -10.33 -2.38
C PHE A 91 10.38 -11.39 -3.03
N PRO A 92 10.10 -11.88 -4.25
CA PRO A 92 11.03 -12.74 -4.97
C PRO A 92 12.38 -12.05 -5.22
N GLY A 93 12.38 -10.76 -5.60
CA GLY A 93 13.60 -9.97 -5.79
C GLY A 93 14.43 -9.80 -4.51
N MET A 94 13.81 -9.87 -3.33
CA MET A 94 14.48 -9.88 -2.02
C MET A 94 14.95 -11.29 -1.58
N GLY A 95 14.75 -12.32 -2.40
CA GLY A 95 15.07 -13.71 -2.05
C GLY A 95 14.12 -14.31 -1.01
N LYS A 96 12.91 -13.76 -0.84
CA LYS A 96 11.93 -14.16 0.20
C LYS A 96 10.79 -15.03 -0.35
N GLY A 97 10.92 -15.46 -1.61
CA GLY A 97 9.96 -16.29 -2.30
C GLY A 97 8.68 -15.54 -2.70
N MET A 98 7.82 -16.22 -3.45
CA MET A 98 6.49 -15.71 -3.80
C MET A 98 5.64 -15.53 -2.55
N LEU A 99 4.79 -14.50 -2.56
CA LEU A 99 3.91 -14.11 -1.44
C LEU A 99 4.68 -13.69 -0.15
N GLY A 100 6.01 -13.73 -0.15
CA GLY A 100 6.83 -13.38 1.02
C GLY A 100 6.82 -14.45 2.10
N LEU A 101 6.60 -15.72 1.74
CA LEU A 101 6.61 -16.83 2.71
C LEU A 101 7.94 -16.97 3.45
N GLY A 102 9.05 -16.50 2.87
CA GLY A 102 10.34 -16.40 3.55
C GLY A 102 10.40 -15.38 4.69
N PHE A 103 9.38 -14.52 4.85
CA PHE A 103 9.18 -13.70 6.04
C PHE A 103 8.24 -14.35 7.06
N GLY A 104 7.48 -15.39 6.69
CA GLY A 104 6.49 -16.04 7.55
C GLY A 104 5.18 -16.33 6.82
N LEU A 105 4.41 -17.31 7.31
CA LEU A 105 3.18 -17.79 6.67
C LEU A 105 2.09 -16.70 6.58
N LEU A 106 2.02 -15.80 7.56
CA LEU A 106 1.01 -14.73 7.63
C LEU A 106 1.41 -13.45 6.86
N THR A 107 2.62 -13.39 6.32
CA THR A 107 3.11 -12.24 5.53
C THR A 107 2.16 -11.83 4.40
N PRO A 108 1.60 -12.76 3.59
CA PRO A 108 0.71 -12.37 2.51
C PRO A 108 -0.52 -11.64 3.03
N LEU A 109 -1.13 -12.16 4.10
CA LEU A 109 -2.31 -11.56 4.72
C LEU A 109 -2.01 -10.18 5.29
N VAL A 110 -0.89 -10.03 6.01
CA VAL A 110 -0.47 -8.74 6.57
C VAL A 110 -0.29 -7.69 5.46
N VAL A 111 0.40 -8.05 4.37
CA VAL A 111 0.64 -7.16 3.23
C VAL A 111 -0.68 -6.76 2.57
N LEU A 112 -1.60 -7.70 2.39
CA LEU A 112 -2.92 -7.43 1.82
C LEU A 112 -3.69 -6.41 2.68
N LEU A 113 -3.73 -6.61 3.99
CA LEU A 113 -4.45 -5.74 4.92
C LEU A 113 -3.86 -4.32 4.95
N LEU A 114 -2.54 -4.20 4.96
CA LEU A 114 -1.86 -2.91 4.91
C LEU A 114 -2.12 -2.17 3.59
N ASN A 115 -2.06 -2.89 2.46
CA ASN A 115 -2.43 -2.32 1.17
C ASN A 115 -3.91 -1.93 1.09
N PHE A 116 -4.81 -2.64 1.78
CA PHE A 116 -6.21 -2.22 1.87
C PHE A 116 -6.34 -0.88 2.60
N ILE A 117 -5.60 -0.66 3.68
CA ILE A 117 -5.56 0.63 4.38
C ILE A 117 -5.04 1.71 3.42
N TRP A 118 -3.92 1.46 2.74
CA TRP A 118 -3.41 2.34 1.68
C TRP A 118 -4.50 2.73 0.67
N GLY A 119 -5.19 1.74 0.12
CA GLY A 119 -6.19 1.93 -0.92
C GLY A 119 -7.40 2.72 -0.45
N MET A 120 -7.87 2.45 0.77
CA MET A 120 -8.98 3.18 1.39
C MET A 120 -8.62 4.66 1.60
N VAL A 121 -7.44 4.94 2.15
CA VAL A 121 -6.94 6.32 2.35
C VAL A 121 -6.83 7.05 1.01
N ALA A 122 -6.22 6.41 0.02
CA ALA A 122 -6.05 6.99 -1.32
C ALA A 122 -7.39 7.30 -1.98
N ALA A 123 -8.37 6.39 -1.88
CA ALA A 123 -9.70 6.59 -2.45
C ALA A 123 -10.51 7.67 -1.73
N LEU A 124 -10.40 7.79 -0.41
CA LEU A 124 -11.03 8.85 0.37
C LEU A 124 -10.49 10.23 -0.04
N TRP A 125 -9.16 10.36 -0.14
CA TRP A 125 -8.53 11.59 -0.61
C TRP A 125 -8.89 11.93 -2.06
N TYR A 126 -8.86 10.93 -2.94
CA TYR A 126 -9.27 11.12 -4.32
C TYR A 126 -10.70 11.65 -4.41
N ARG A 127 -11.63 11.10 -3.61
CA ARG A 127 -13.03 11.54 -3.61
C ARG A 127 -13.17 12.98 -3.11
N SER A 128 -12.47 13.36 -2.04
CA SER A 128 -12.57 14.72 -1.48
C SER A 128 -12.08 15.79 -2.46
N GLY A 129 -11.01 15.54 -3.21
CA GLY A 129 -10.47 16.49 -4.19
C GLY A 129 -11.12 16.46 -5.58
N THR A 130 -11.99 15.48 -5.86
CA THR A 130 -12.64 15.31 -7.18
C THR A 130 -14.15 15.44 -7.17
N ARG A 131 -14.77 15.66 -6.00
CA ARG A 131 -16.07 16.32 -5.92
C ARG A 131 -16.01 17.72 -6.55
#